data_AF-A0A958V8D2-F1
#
_entry.id   AF-A0A958V8D2-F1
#
_cell.length_a   1.000
_cell.length_b   1.000
_cell.length_c   1.000
_cell.angle_alpha   90.00
_cell.angle_beta   90.00
_cell.angle_gamma   90.00
#
_symmetry.space_group_name_H-M   'P 1'
#
loop_
_entity.id
_entity.type
_entity.pdbx_description
1 polymer ?
#
loop_
_entity_poly.entity_id
_entity_poly.type
_entity_poly.pdbx_seq_one_letter_code
_entity_poly.pdbx_strand_id
1 'polypeptide(L)'
;MKASLLILLGFVFSLSVYSQEDDENWMLMEGGQNKTVKKKDSTKKSLNFNSGKSGNIQVKVDPRVNGLIKHNAEDGEIWGYRVQIFFDKSKEDTDREKAKFKTRYGHSVECYVEYKAPNYRVKVGDFRTEIEAENFKQDLLGVFPTAFVVKEKIKLPKLNISESIDNENQDN
;
A
#
# COMPACT_ATOMS: atom_id res chain seq x y z
N MET A 1 64.66 1.99 10.00
CA MET A 1 64.46 3.45 10.17
C MET A 1 63.68 3.90 8.93
N LYS A 2 62.36 4.13 9.03
CA LYS A 2 61.73 5.48 9.13
C LYS A 2 62.33 6.43 8.07
N ALA A 3 61.65 6.93 7.05
CA ALA A 3 60.28 7.43 6.92
C ALA A 3 59.83 7.29 5.43
N SER A 4 58.60 6.93 5.06
CA SER A 4 57.31 7.62 5.23
C SER A 4 57.30 9.09 4.80
N LEU A 5 56.28 9.41 3.99
CA LEU A 5 55.59 10.71 3.88
C LEU A 5 56.04 11.60 2.70
N LEU A 6 55.30 11.54 1.59
CA LEU A 6 54.61 12.67 0.94
C LEU A 6 54.16 12.36 -0.51
N ILE A 7 53.22 11.40 -0.69
CA ILE A 7 52.23 11.45 -1.78
C ILE A 7 50.90 10.97 -1.20
N LEU A 8 50.40 11.71 -0.22
CA LEU A 8 49.04 11.58 0.34
C LEU A 8 48.23 12.81 -0.07
N LEU A 9 48.20 13.07 -1.38
CA LEU A 9 47.36 14.11 -2.01
C LEU A 9 46.96 13.70 -3.44
N GLY A 10 46.65 12.42 -3.62
CA GLY A 10 46.06 11.87 -4.84
C GLY A 10 44.97 10.84 -4.55
N PHE A 11 44.49 10.79 -3.30
CA PHE A 11 43.53 9.79 -2.81
C PHE A 11 42.11 10.35 -2.62
N VAL A 12 41.80 11.49 -3.24
CA VAL A 12 40.46 12.10 -3.14
C VAL A 12 39.98 12.61 -4.49
N PHE A 13 40.14 11.84 -5.59
CA PHE A 13 39.35 12.07 -6.81
C PHE A 13 39.39 10.89 -7.79
N SER A 14 38.81 9.74 -7.43
CA SER A 14 38.10 8.84 -8.36
C SER A 14 37.52 7.64 -7.61
N LEU A 15 36.58 7.89 -6.70
CA LEU A 15 35.57 6.88 -6.36
C LEU A 15 34.49 6.96 -7.45
N SER A 16 34.80 6.44 -8.63
CA SER A 16 33.78 5.87 -9.51
C SER A 16 33.99 4.39 -9.47
N VAL A 17 33.18 3.75 -8.62
CA VAL A 17 32.96 2.31 -8.56
C VAL A 17 32.73 1.82 -9.98
N TYR A 18 33.72 1.13 -10.55
CA TYR A 18 33.52 0.24 -11.68
C TYR A 18 33.55 -1.16 -11.09
N SER A 19 32.36 -1.73 -10.84
CA SER A 19 32.25 -3.17 -10.61
C SER A 19 32.54 -3.86 -11.94
N GLN A 20 33.57 -4.71 -11.97
CA GLN A 20 33.72 -5.76 -12.97
C GLN A 20 32.65 -6.81 -12.70
N GLU A 21 31.69 -6.97 -13.62
CA GLU A 21 30.93 -8.21 -13.76
C GLU A 21 31.73 -9.09 -14.72
N ASP A 22 32.50 -10.01 -14.16
CA ASP A 22 33.14 -11.09 -14.89
C ASP A 22 32.05 -12.05 -15.36
N ASP A 23 31.60 -11.88 -16.61
CA ASP A 23 30.74 -12.83 -17.30
C ASP A 23 31.57 -14.08 -17.68
N GLU A 24 31.91 -14.90 -16.68
CA GLU A 24 32.45 -16.24 -16.93
C GLU A 24 31.36 -17.11 -17.59
N ASN A 25 31.40 -17.14 -18.92
CA ASN A 25 30.68 -18.06 -19.77
C ASN A 25 31.31 -19.47 -19.66
N TRP A 26 30.91 -20.23 -18.65
CA TRP A 26 31.57 -21.48 -18.25
C TRP A 26 31.16 -22.75 -19.03
N MET A 27 30.65 -22.65 -20.26
CA MET A 27 30.40 -23.87 -21.04
C MET A 27 30.40 -23.68 -22.56
N LEU A 28 31.59 -23.59 -23.16
CA LEU A 28 31.77 -23.83 -24.60
C LEU A 28 32.96 -24.77 -24.81
N MET A 29 32.68 -26.04 -25.08
CA MET A 29 33.67 -26.96 -25.66
C MET A 29 33.79 -26.65 -27.16
N GLU A 30 35.03 -26.46 -27.62
CA GLU A 30 35.37 -26.09 -28.98
C GLU A 30 35.18 -27.26 -29.95
N GLY A 31 34.45 -27.02 -31.05
CA GLY A 31 34.27 -28.02 -32.08
C GLY A 31 33.39 -27.55 -33.24
N GLY A 32 34.00 -26.85 -34.20
CA GLY A 32 33.62 -26.94 -35.61
C GLY A 32 32.47 -26.07 -36.13
N GLN A 33 32.85 -25.12 -36.99
CA GLN A 33 32.10 -24.61 -38.16
C GLN A 33 30.75 -23.90 -37.88
N ASN A 34 30.83 -22.57 -37.80
CA ASN A 34 29.99 -21.59 -38.50
C ASN A 34 28.46 -21.78 -38.40
N LYS A 35 27.87 -21.34 -37.29
CA LYS A 35 26.50 -20.84 -37.28
C LYS A 35 26.46 -19.48 -36.62
N THR A 36 26.05 -18.48 -37.39
CA THR A 36 25.62 -17.19 -36.86
C THR A 36 24.44 -17.47 -35.91
N VAL A 37 24.74 -17.56 -34.61
CA VAL A 37 23.70 -17.57 -33.59
C VAL A 37 23.14 -16.17 -33.60
N LYS A 38 22.05 -15.97 -34.36
CA LYS A 38 21.14 -14.85 -34.07
C LYS A 38 20.82 -15.03 -32.59
N LYS A 39 21.34 -14.12 -31.75
CA LYS A 39 20.79 -13.87 -30.43
C LYS A 39 19.29 -13.73 -30.66
N LYS A 40 18.53 -14.81 -30.41
CA LYS A 40 17.15 -14.71 -29.95
C LYS A 40 17.29 -14.15 -28.55
N ASP A 41 17.74 -12.90 -28.46
CA ASP A 41 17.49 -12.07 -27.31
C ASP A 41 16.00 -12.17 -27.17
N SER A 42 15.60 -12.92 -26.13
CA SER A 42 14.24 -13.11 -25.72
C SER A 42 13.57 -11.76 -25.88
N THR A 43 12.80 -11.60 -26.95
CA THR A 43 11.95 -10.46 -27.14
C THR A 43 11.18 -10.46 -25.85
N LYS A 44 11.43 -9.46 -24.98
CA LYS A 44 10.62 -9.26 -23.77
C LYS A 44 9.21 -9.10 -24.31
N LYS A 45 8.51 -10.22 -24.45
CA LYS A 45 7.10 -10.26 -24.73
C LYS A 45 6.51 -9.82 -23.41
N SER A 46 6.53 -8.50 -23.22
CA SER A 46 5.64 -7.83 -22.30
C SER A 46 4.27 -8.39 -22.65
N LEU A 47 3.77 -9.29 -21.81
CA LEU A 47 2.40 -9.73 -21.91
C LEU A 47 1.60 -8.48 -21.55
N ASN A 48 1.11 -7.79 -22.56
CA ASN A 48 0.12 -6.73 -22.39
C ASN A 48 -1.11 -7.37 -21.75
N PHE A 49 -1.24 -7.25 -20.42
CA PHE A 49 -2.45 -7.65 -19.67
C PHE A 49 -3.65 -6.74 -19.95
N ASN A 50 -3.48 -5.72 -20.82
CA ASN A 50 -4.57 -4.89 -21.29
C ASN A 50 -4.83 -5.09 -22.79
N SER A 51 -4.93 -6.35 -23.21
CA SER A 51 -5.59 -6.65 -24.49
C SER A 51 -7.08 -6.49 -24.25
N GLY A 52 -7.69 -5.45 -24.84
CA GLY A 52 -9.11 -5.07 -24.74
C GLY A 52 -10.11 -6.10 -25.29
N LYS A 53 -9.97 -7.37 -24.90
CA LYS A 53 -11.01 -8.37 -24.93
C LYS A 53 -11.40 -8.62 -23.49
N SER A 54 -12.53 -8.05 -23.10
CA SER A 54 -13.20 -8.40 -21.86
C SER A 54 -13.52 -9.90 -21.93
N GLY A 55 -12.69 -10.73 -21.29
CA GLY A 55 -13.02 -12.12 -21.08
C GLY A 55 -14.17 -12.17 -20.09
N ASN A 56 -15.27 -12.83 -20.44
CA ASN A 56 -16.36 -13.07 -19.50
C ASN A 56 -15.85 -14.06 -18.44
N ILE A 57 -15.58 -13.56 -17.22
CA ILE A 57 -15.19 -14.37 -16.06
C ILE A 57 -16.46 -14.69 -15.30
N GLN A 58 -17.07 -15.85 -15.58
CA GLN A 58 -18.20 -16.34 -14.79
C GLN A 58 -17.71 -16.90 -13.45
N VAL A 59 -17.89 -16.15 -12.37
CA VAL A 59 -17.53 -16.59 -11.02
C VAL A 59 -18.67 -17.46 -10.47
N LYS A 60 -18.59 -18.77 -10.69
CA LYS A 60 -19.56 -19.73 -10.13
C LYS A 60 -19.26 -20.01 -8.66
N VAL A 61 -19.87 -19.23 -7.77
CA VAL A 61 -19.75 -19.41 -6.31
C VAL A 61 -20.83 -20.36 -5.79
N ASP A 62 -20.46 -21.30 -4.91
CA ASP A 62 -21.44 -22.16 -4.21
C ASP A 62 -22.31 -21.29 -3.27
N PRO A 63 -23.66 -21.45 -3.28
CA PRO A 63 -24.57 -20.69 -2.42
C PRO A 63 -24.21 -20.70 -0.92
N ARG A 64 -23.55 -21.76 -0.43
CA ARG A 64 -23.09 -21.85 0.96
C ARG A 64 -22.00 -20.83 1.29
N VAL A 65 -21.15 -20.51 0.32
CA VAL A 65 -20.09 -19.51 0.47
C VAL A 65 -20.69 -18.11 0.58
N ASN A 66 -21.76 -17.82 -0.16
CA ASN A 66 -22.46 -16.54 -0.06
C ASN A 66 -23.09 -16.31 1.33
N GLY A 67 -23.58 -17.39 1.96
CA GLY A 67 -24.06 -17.34 3.35
C GLY A 67 -22.95 -17.03 4.37
N LEU A 68 -21.76 -17.62 4.18
CA LEU A 68 -20.59 -17.37 5.05
C LEU A 68 -20.00 -15.97 4.85
N ILE A 69 -20.00 -15.45 3.62
CA ILE A 69 -19.51 -14.09 3.34
C ILE A 69 -20.38 -13.07 4.05
N LYS A 70 -21.71 -13.21 4.01
CA LYS A 70 -22.62 -12.27 4.70
C LYS A 70 -22.40 -12.25 6.20
N HIS A 71 -22.30 -13.41 6.84
CA HIS A 71 -22.08 -13.51 8.29
C HIS A 71 -20.71 -12.93 8.71
N ASN A 72 -19.65 -13.13 7.92
CA ASN A 72 -18.33 -12.59 8.24
C ASN A 72 -18.15 -11.13 7.80
N ALA A 73 -18.93 -10.65 6.84
CA ALA A 73 -18.89 -9.26 6.40
C ALA A 73 -19.63 -8.33 7.36
N GLU A 74 -20.66 -8.82 8.06
CA GLU A 74 -21.40 -8.04 9.05
C GLU A 74 -20.59 -7.84 10.36
N ASP A 75 -19.89 -8.87 10.83
CA ASP A 75 -19.06 -8.85 12.05
C ASP A 75 -17.56 -8.70 11.77
N GLY A 76 -17.20 -8.28 10.56
CA GLY A 76 -15.83 -8.23 10.03
C GLY A 76 -14.92 -7.18 10.68
N GLU A 77 -14.71 -7.30 11.98
CA GLU A 77 -13.79 -6.49 12.76
C GLU A 77 -12.41 -7.15 12.76
N ILE A 78 -11.42 -6.47 12.20
CA ILE A 78 -10.02 -6.91 12.27
C ILE A 78 -9.24 -6.03 13.23
N TRP A 79 -8.22 -6.59 13.85
CA TRP A 79 -7.25 -5.78 14.58
C TRP A 79 -6.52 -4.85 13.62
N GLY A 80 -6.59 -3.56 13.89
CA GLY A 80 -5.91 -2.53 13.11
C GLY A 80 -5.56 -1.33 13.98
N TYR A 81 -5.35 -0.21 13.30
CA TYR A 81 -4.91 1.05 13.88
C TYR A 81 -5.80 2.18 13.40
N ARG A 82 -6.09 3.12 14.28
CA ARG A 82 -6.79 4.37 13.99
C ARG A 82 -5.97 5.53 14.52
N VAL A 83 -6.14 6.71 13.94
CA VAL A 83 -5.52 7.93 14.46
C VAL A 83 -6.57 8.72 15.23
N GLN A 84 -6.36 8.94 16.51
CA GLN A 84 -7.19 9.84 17.31
C GLN A 84 -6.65 11.26 17.14
N ILE A 85 -7.50 12.20 16.68
CA ILE A 85 -7.09 13.59 16.41
C ILE A 85 -7.43 14.56 17.55
N PHE A 86 -8.52 14.31 18.27
CA PHE A 86 -9.04 15.24 19.26
C PHE A 86 -9.71 14.51 20.43
N PHE A 87 -9.65 15.12 21.61
CA PHE A 87 -10.36 14.67 22.81
C PHE A 87 -10.80 15.87 23.65
N ASP A 88 -12.09 15.97 23.97
CA ASP A 88 -12.61 17.06 24.81
C ASP A 88 -13.90 16.64 25.53
N LYS A 89 -14.35 17.43 26.51
CA LYS A 89 -15.64 17.25 27.20
C LYS A 89 -16.79 17.84 26.37
N SER A 90 -16.51 18.87 25.58
CA SER A 90 -17.48 19.60 24.79
C SER A 90 -17.80 18.86 23.49
N LYS A 91 -19.09 18.57 23.29
CA LYS A 91 -19.60 18.02 22.02
C LYS A 91 -19.44 19.01 20.87
N GLU A 92 -19.61 20.31 21.14
CA GLU A 92 -19.57 21.35 20.12
C GLU A 92 -18.16 21.51 19.52
N ASP A 93 -17.12 21.50 20.35
CA ASP A 93 -15.73 21.54 19.89
C ASP A 93 -15.37 20.27 19.09
N THR A 94 -15.87 19.12 19.54
CA THR A 94 -15.70 17.83 18.85
C THR A 94 -16.32 17.85 17.45
N ASP A 95 -17.55 18.38 17.32
CA ASP A 95 -18.24 18.49 16.03
C ASP A 95 -17.54 19.51 15.10
N ARG A 96 -17.00 20.61 15.64
CA ARG A 96 -16.20 21.58 14.89
C ARG A 96 -14.93 20.96 14.31
N GLU A 97 -14.15 20.23 15.12
CA GLU A 97 -12.93 19.58 14.65
C GLU A 97 -13.23 18.46 13.64
N LYS A 98 -14.33 17.71 13.82
CA LYS A 98 -14.81 16.74 12.84
C LYS A 98 -15.16 17.40 11.51
N ALA A 99 -15.86 18.53 11.53
CA ALA A 99 -16.20 19.28 10.32
C ALA A 99 -14.92 19.75 9.61
N LYS A 100 -13.98 20.33 10.36
CA LYS A 100 -12.67 20.77 9.85
C LYS A 100 -11.89 19.62 9.19
N PHE A 101 -11.86 18.45 9.82
CA PHE A 101 -11.24 17.26 9.24
C PHE A 101 -11.92 16.85 7.92
N LYS A 102 -13.26 16.75 7.91
CA LYS A 102 -14.03 16.36 6.72
C LYS A 102 -13.83 17.32 5.55
N THR A 103 -13.75 18.62 5.80
CA THR A 103 -13.50 19.62 4.75
C THR A 103 -12.12 19.47 4.12
N ARG A 104 -11.10 19.06 4.89
CA ARG A 104 -9.71 18.96 4.39
C ARG A 104 -9.38 17.62 3.74
N TYR A 105 -9.81 16.50 4.33
CA TYR A 105 -9.45 15.14 3.87
C TYR A 105 -10.55 14.48 3.02
N GLY A 106 -11.70 15.15 2.85
CA GLY A 106 -12.80 14.66 2.02
C GLY A 106 -13.42 13.36 2.53
N HIS A 107 -14.07 12.64 1.63
CA HIS A 107 -14.72 11.34 1.94
C HIS A 107 -13.74 10.15 1.89
N SER A 108 -12.45 10.39 1.66
CA SER A 108 -11.46 9.32 1.51
C SER A 108 -11.14 8.62 2.83
N VAL A 109 -11.38 9.30 3.96
CA VAL A 109 -11.04 8.80 5.29
C VAL A 109 -12.26 8.90 6.19
N GLU A 110 -12.71 7.77 6.73
CA GLU A 110 -13.83 7.73 7.66
C GLU A 110 -13.47 8.40 8.99
N CYS A 111 -14.43 9.10 9.58
CA CYS A 111 -14.29 9.80 10.84
C CYS A 111 -15.34 9.32 11.85
N TYR A 112 -14.85 8.85 12.98
CA TYR A 112 -15.61 8.22 14.05
C TYR A 112 -15.56 9.11 15.30
N VAL A 113 -16.72 9.31 15.93
CA VAL A 113 -16.82 10.00 17.22
C VAL A 113 -17.25 8.98 18.24
N GLU A 114 -16.42 8.75 19.25
CA GLU A 114 -16.72 7.87 20.37
C GLU A 114 -16.91 8.73 21.63
N TYR A 115 -18.01 8.50 22.35
CA TYR A 115 -18.22 9.12 23.65
C TYR A 115 -17.83 8.15 24.76
N LYS A 116 -16.78 8.48 25.50
CA LYS A 116 -16.34 7.75 26.68
C LYS A 116 -16.34 8.69 27.86
N ALA A 117 -17.42 8.63 28.65
CA ALA A 117 -17.66 9.54 29.76
C ALA A 117 -16.39 9.75 30.62
N PRO A 118 -16.00 11.01 30.89
CA PRO A 118 -16.69 12.27 30.60
C PRO A 118 -16.32 12.95 29.26
N ASN A 119 -15.54 12.30 28.38
CA ASN A 119 -14.95 12.94 27.21
C ASN A 119 -15.43 12.32 25.88
N TYR A 120 -15.50 13.13 24.85
CA TYR A 120 -15.59 12.75 23.44
C TYR A 120 -14.19 12.53 22.86
N ARG A 121 -14.09 11.57 21.94
CA ARG A 121 -12.87 11.26 21.19
C ARG A 121 -13.19 11.23 19.72
N VAL A 122 -12.39 11.90 18.91
CA VAL A 122 -12.50 11.86 17.45
C VAL A 122 -11.38 11.02 16.89
N LYS A 123 -11.74 9.90 16.25
CA LYS A 123 -10.82 8.98 15.59
C LYS A 123 -11.05 9.04 14.08
N VAL A 124 -9.99 8.85 13.32
CA VAL A 124 -10.01 8.93 11.85
C VAL A 124 -9.19 7.81 11.25
N GLY A 125 -9.68 7.31 10.12
CA GLY A 125 -9.05 6.28 9.32
C GLY A 125 -9.11 4.89 9.93
N ASP A 126 -8.94 3.92 9.06
CA ASP A 126 -8.89 2.49 9.36
C ASP A 126 -7.62 1.95 8.69
N PHE A 127 -6.56 1.76 9.46
CA PHE A 127 -5.24 1.35 8.96
C PHE A 127 -4.94 -0.08 9.38
N ARG A 128 -4.44 -0.89 8.43
CA ARG A 128 -4.09 -2.29 8.73
C ARG A 128 -2.69 -2.39 9.32
N THR A 129 -1.79 -1.48 8.98
CA THR A 129 -0.42 -1.46 9.48
C THR A 129 -0.16 -0.23 10.35
N GLU A 130 0.74 -0.37 11.33
CA GLU A 130 1.13 0.74 12.20
C GLU A 130 1.90 1.81 11.43
N ILE A 131 2.72 1.40 10.46
CA ILE A 131 3.51 2.32 9.61
C ILE A 131 2.59 3.25 8.80
N GLU A 132 1.51 2.74 8.22
CA GLU A 132 0.52 3.57 7.52
C GLU A 132 -0.15 4.57 8.46
N ALA A 133 -0.53 4.14 9.66
CA ALA A 133 -1.15 5.01 10.65
C ALA A 133 -0.19 6.11 11.13
N GLU A 134 1.09 5.76 11.31
CA GLU A 134 2.13 6.70 11.72
C GLU A 134 2.42 7.73 10.61
N ASN A 135 2.49 7.30 9.35
CA ASN A 135 2.60 8.22 8.21
C ASN A 135 1.42 9.19 8.17
N PHE A 136 0.20 8.68 8.30
CA PHE A 136 -1.00 9.53 8.33
C PHE A 136 -1.02 10.49 9.53
N LYS A 137 -0.51 10.07 10.69
CA LYS A 137 -0.32 10.95 11.83
C LYS A 137 0.62 12.10 11.49
N GLN A 138 1.75 11.85 10.81
CA GLN A 138 2.68 12.91 10.42
C GLN A 138 2.00 13.96 9.52
N ASP A 139 1.16 13.53 8.58
CA ASP A 139 0.38 14.43 7.72
C ASP A 139 -0.63 15.27 8.53
N LEU A 140 -1.17 14.69 9.61
CA LEU A 140 -2.13 15.35 10.49
C LEU A 140 -1.49 16.31 11.48
N LEU A 141 -0.24 16.09 11.90
CA LEU A 141 0.41 16.90 12.95
C LEU A 141 0.48 18.39 12.59
N GLY A 142 0.54 18.74 11.30
CA GLY A 142 0.51 20.14 10.87
C GLY A 142 -0.83 20.86 11.15
N VAL A 143 -1.91 20.11 11.36
CA VAL A 143 -3.28 20.64 11.53
C VAL A 143 -3.84 20.32 12.92
N PHE A 144 -3.51 19.13 13.42
CA PHE A 144 -3.96 18.54 14.67
C PHE A 144 -2.73 18.06 15.45
N PRO A 145 -2.12 18.92 16.28
CA PRO A 145 -0.92 18.57 17.04
C PRO A 145 -1.17 17.51 18.13
N THR A 146 -2.44 17.27 18.47
CA THR A 146 -2.88 16.28 19.46
C THR A 146 -3.11 14.89 18.87
N ALA A 147 -2.71 14.66 17.61
CA ALA A 147 -2.95 13.39 16.93
C ALA A 147 -2.06 12.25 17.47
N PHE A 148 -2.65 11.08 17.73
CA PHE A 148 -1.92 9.86 18.14
C PHE A 148 -2.51 8.58 17.56
N VAL A 149 -1.67 7.56 17.36
CA VAL A 149 -2.08 6.25 16.85
C VAL A 149 -2.63 5.38 17.98
N VAL A 150 -3.76 4.73 17.75
CA VAL A 150 -4.45 3.84 18.68
C VAL A 150 -4.71 2.50 18.00
N LYS A 151 -4.36 1.41 18.67
CA LYS A 151 -4.70 0.06 18.23
C LYS A 151 -6.13 -0.26 18.62
N GLU A 152 -6.98 -0.56 17.65
CA GLU A 152 -8.40 -0.86 17.85
C GLU A 152 -8.88 -1.85 16.79
N LYS A 153 -10.06 -2.43 17.02
CA LYS A 153 -10.78 -3.16 15.98
C LYS A 153 -11.33 -2.18 14.94
N ILE A 154 -10.92 -2.35 13.70
CA ILE A 154 -11.34 -1.52 12.57
C ILE A 154 -12.31 -2.29 11.68
N LYS A 155 -13.15 -1.54 10.95
CA LYS A 155 -14.03 -2.12 9.95
C LYS A 155 -13.23 -2.42 8.69
N LEU A 156 -13.51 -3.57 8.08
CA LEU A 156 -12.96 -3.91 6.78
C LEU A 156 -13.50 -2.94 5.71
N PRO A 157 -12.66 -2.54 4.74
CA PRO A 157 -13.16 -1.81 3.58
C PRO A 157 -14.19 -2.67 2.85
N LYS A 158 -15.31 -2.05 2.44
CA LYS A 158 -16.34 -2.73 1.66
C LYS A 158 -15.78 -3.08 0.29
N LEU A 159 -15.86 -4.36 -0.07
CA LEU A 159 -15.54 -4.81 -1.42
C LEU A 159 -16.71 -4.45 -2.34
N ASN A 160 -16.46 -3.68 -3.40
CA ASN A 160 -17.44 -3.39 -4.44
C ASN A 160 -17.67 -4.65 -5.29
N ILE A 161 -18.45 -5.60 -4.79
CA ILE A 161 -18.77 -6.85 -5.50
C ILE A 161 -20.03 -6.67 -6.38
N SER A 162 -20.79 -5.59 -6.19
CA SER A 162 -22.07 -5.35 -6.87
C SER A 162 -21.95 -4.95 -8.34
N GLU A 163 -20.89 -4.24 -8.73
CA GLU A 163 -20.76 -3.75 -10.13
C GLU A 163 -20.53 -4.87 -11.15
N SER A 164 -20.11 -6.06 -10.72
CA SER A 164 -19.88 -7.19 -11.62
C SER A 164 -21.11 -8.07 -11.88
N ILE A 165 -22.16 -7.98 -11.05
CA ILE A 165 -23.30 -8.92 -11.11
C ILE A 165 -24.48 -8.35 -11.92
N ASP A 166 -24.67 -7.03 -11.90
CA ASP A 166 -25.81 -6.39 -12.58
C ASP A 166 -25.62 -6.33 -14.11
N ASN A 167 -24.37 -6.35 -14.58
CA ASN A 167 -24.03 -6.32 -16.01
C ASN A 167 -24.22 -7.67 -16.72
N GLU A 168 -24.49 -8.76 -16.00
CA GLU A 168 -24.72 -10.10 -16.60
C GLU A 168 -26.20 -10.37 -16.89
N ASN A 169 -27.12 -9.54 -16.36
CA ASN A 169 -28.56 -9.74 -16.47
C ASN A 169 -29.26 -8.80 -17.48
N GLN A 170 -28.52 -7.98 -18.24
CA GLN A 170 -29.09 -7.10 -19.27
C GLN A 170 -28.96 -7.63 -20.72
N ASP A 171 -28.27 -8.75 -20.92
CA ASP A 171 -28.04 -9.36 -22.25
C ASP A 171 -28.80 -10.69 -22.45
N ASN A 172 -29.90 -10.92 -21.70
CA ASN A 172 -30.83 -12.04 -21.92
C ASN A 172 -32.25 -11.55 -22.24
#